data_AF-A0A964CV86-F1
#
_entry.id   AF-A0A964CV86-F1
#
_cell.length_a   1.000
_cell.length_b   1.000
_cell.length_c   1.000
_cell.angle_alpha   90.00
_cell.angle_beta   90.00
_cell.angle_gamma   90.00
#
_symmetry.space_group_name_H-M   'P 1'
#
loop_
_entity.id
_entity.type
_entity.pdbx_description
1 polymer ?
#
loop_
_entity_poly.entity_id
_entity_poly.type
_entity_poly.pdbx_seq_one_letter_code
_entity_poly.pdbx_strand_id
1 'polypeptide(L)' 'MYASKQAMPSKKPVITIRVNPEEYEVLQEWADSEFRSVPSLVLAFVRKTLLERKQQHPDYRTQQPKSK' A
#
# COMPACT_ATOMS: atom_id res chain seq x y z
N MET A 1 -33.25 21.81 -7.53
CA MET A 1 -32.82 20.47 -7.05
C MET A 1 -31.32 20.36 -7.24
N TYR A 2 -30.53 20.31 -6.15
CA TYR A 2 -29.08 20.13 -6.26
C TYR A 2 -28.77 18.63 -6.21
N ALA A 3 -28.14 18.11 -7.25
CA ALA A 3 -27.70 16.72 -7.30
C ALA A 3 -26.54 16.51 -6.32
N SER A 4 -26.77 15.67 -5.31
CA SER A 4 -25.72 15.16 -4.42
C SER A 4 -24.75 14.33 -5.27
N LYS A 5 -23.54 14.83 -5.52
CA LYS A 5 -22.44 14.02 -6.05
C LYS A 5 -22.09 12.96 -5.00
N GLN A 6 -22.64 11.75 -5.14
CA GLN A 6 -22.18 10.59 -4.40
C GLN A 6 -20.69 10.39 -4.70
N ALA A 7 -19.84 10.46 -3.66
CA ALA A 7 -18.44 10.12 -3.78
C ALA A 7 -18.36 8.64 -4.20
N MET A 8 -17.86 8.36 -5.41
CA MET A 8 -17.52 6.97 -5.77
C MET A 8 -16.52 6.46 -4.73
N PRO A 9 -16.77 5.31 -4.07
CA PRO A 9 -15.80 4.75 -3.15
C PRO A 9 -14.48 4.56 -3.91
N SER A 10 -13.38 4.97 -3.29
CA SER A 10 -12.03 4.85 -3.86
C SER A 10 -11.85 3.45 -4.45
N LYS A 11 -11.71 3.35 -5.78
CA LYS A 11 -11.55 2.06 -6.51
C LYS A 11 -10.23 1.34 -6.19
N LYS A 12 -9.41 1.87 -5.28
CA LYS A 12 -8.12 1.27 -4.93
C LYS A 12 -8.35 0.14 -3.92
N PRO A 13 -7.73 -1.03 -4.13
CA PRO A 13 -7.72 -2.07 -3.11
C PRO A 13 -7.19 -1.52 -1.77
N VAL A 14 -7.88 -1.85 -0.68
CA VAL A 14 -7.50 -1.47 0.68
C VAL A 14 -6.93 -2.70 1.38
N ILE A 15 -5.82 -2.51 2.07
CA ILE A 15 -5.18 -3.54 2.89
C ILE A 15 -5.19 -3.04 4.32
N THR A 16 -5.65 -3.89 5.25
CA THR A 16 -5.53 -3.66 6.69
C THR A 16 -4.42 -4.56 7.21
N ILE A 17 -3.47 -4.00 7.95
CA ILE A 17 -2.35 -4.74 8.54
C ILE A 17 -2.48 -4.63 10.06
N ARG A 18 -2.35 -5.76 10.75
CA ARG A 18 -2.22 -5.80 12.21
C ARG A 18 -0.76 -6.09 12.53
N VAL A 19 -0.21 -5.31 13.44
CA VAL A 19 1.15 -5.43 13.95
C VAL A 19 1.09 -5.41 15.47
N ASN A 20 2.10 -5.98 16.11
CA ASN A 20 2.21 -5.91 17.56
C ASN A 20 2.66 -4.50 18.01
N PRO A 21 2.44 -4.12 19.29
CA PRO A 21 2.81 -2.79 19.78
C PRO A 21 4.29 -2.46 19.59
N GLU A 22 5.18 -3.41 19.88
CA GLU A 22 6.64 -3.26 19.73
C GLU A 22 7.04 -2.98 18.27
N GLU A 23 6.41 -3.67 17.31
CA GLU A 23 6.65 -3.45 15.89
C GLU A 23 6.14 -2.07 15.45
N TYR A 24 5.02 -1.62 16.02
CA TYR A 24 4.45 -0.31 15.72
C TYR A 24 5.34 0.82 16.26
N GLU A 25 5.91 0.68 17.46
CA GLU A 25 6.86 1.65 18.04
C GLU A 25 8.08 1.84 17.13
N VAL A 26 8.69 0.75 16.68
CA VAL A 26 9.82 0.81 15.74
C VAL A 26 9.44 1.46 14.41
N LEU A 27 8.25 1.17 13.88
CA LEU A 27 7.75 1.81 12.66
C LEU A 27 7.47 3.30 12.87
N GLN A 28 6.98 3.69 14.04
CA GLN A 28 6.66 5.07 14.39
C GLN A 28 7.95 5.90 14.49
N GLU A 29 8.96 5.43 15.21
CA GLU A 29 10.26 6.10 15.34
C GLU A 29 10.92 6.33 13.97
N TRP A 30 10.90 5.31 13.10
CA TRP A 30 11.44 5.45 11.75
C TRP A 30 10.62 6.45 10.93
N ALA A 31 9.29 6.37 10.96
CA ALA A 31 8.43 7.29 10.22
C ALA A 31 8.67 8.75 10.66
N ASP A 32 8.85 9.00 11.95
CA ASP A 32 9.13 10.33 12.50
C ASP A 32 10.50 10.84 12.05
N SER A 33 11.53 9.98 12.00
CA SER A 33 12.87 10.35 11.50
C SER A 33 12.88 10.81 10.03
N GLU A 34 11.90 10.36 9.24
CA GLU A 34 11.73 10.70 7.82
C GLU A 34 10.62 11.72 7.57
N PHE A 35 10.07 12.34 8.62
CA PHE A 35 8.96 13.31 8.54
C PHE A 35 7.74 12.78 7.76
N ARG A 36 7.35 11.52 7.99
CA ARG A 36 6.25 10.84 7.30
C ARG A 36 5.38 10.05 8.27
N SER A 37 4.21 9.59 7.80
CA SER A 37 3.34 8.71 8.58
C SER A 37 3.69 7.22 8.43
N VAL A 38 3.41 6.41 9.45
CA VAL A 38 3.59 4.95 9.43
C VAL A 38 2.95 4.28 8.20
N PRO A 39 1.69 4.58 7.81
CA PRO A 39 1.12 4.00 6.59
C PRO A 39 1.90 4.35 5.33
N SER A 40 2.43 5.58 5.26
CA SER A 40 3.25 6.01 4.14
C SER A 40 4.58 5.25 4.11
N LEU A 41 5.21 5.06 5.28
CA LEU A 41 6.43 4.24 5.47
C LEU A 41 6.25 2.83 4.94
N VAL A 42 5.25 2.12 5.46
CA VAL A 42 4.92 0.75 5.05
C VAL A 42 4.65 0.66 3.55
N LEU A 43 3.93 1.62 2.97
CA LEU A 43 3.67 1.65 1.53
C LEU A 43 4.96 1.78 0.69
N ALA A 44 5.97 2.52 1.16
CA ALA A 44 7.25 2.61 0.45
C ALA A 44 8.03 1.29 0.50
N PHE A 45 8.04 0.61 1.65
CA PHE A 45 8.65 -0.72 1.75
C PHE A 45 7.96 -1.70 0.80
N VAL A 46 6.63 -1.77 0.83
CA VAL A 46 5.86 -2.63 -0.07
C VAL A 46 6.18 -2.32 -1.53
N ARG A 47 6.25 -1.04 -1.92
CA ARG A 47 6.59 -0.65 -3.30
C ARG A 47 8.01 -1.06 -3.69
N LYS A 48 8.99 -0.87 -2.81
CA LYS A 48 10.38 -1.27 -3.03
C LYS A 48 10.48 -2.77 -3.22
N THR A 49 9.94 -3.55 -2.28
CA THR A 49 9.94 -5.02 -2.35
C THR A 49 9.20 -5.54 -3.58
N LEU A 50 8.07 -4.95 -3.94
CA LEU A 50 7.37 -5.32 -5.18
C LEU A 50 8.24 -5.04 -6.40
N LEU A 51 8.93 -3.89 -6.47
CA LEU A 51 9.80 -3.57 -7.60
C LEU A 51 10.97 -4.55 -7.73
N GLU A 52 11.62 -4.89 -6.61
CA GLU A 52 12.67 -5.91 -6.55
C GLU A 52 12.15 -7.29 -7.00
N ARG A 53 10.98 -7.69 -6.49
CA ARG A 53 10.33 -8.96 -6.85
C ARG A 53 9.99 -9.05 -8.34
N LYS A 54 9.63 -7.92 -8.98
CA LYS A 54 9.37 -7.84 -10.42
C LYS A 54 10.65 -7.99 -11.24
N GLN A 55 11.76 -7.42 -10.76
CA GLN A 55 13.05 -7.53 -11.43
C GLN A 55 13.60 -8.97 -11.36
N GLN A 56 13.42 -9.64 -10.22
CA GLN A 56 13.88 -11.02 -10.03
C GLN A 56 13.04 -12.07 -10.77
N HIS A 57 11.78 -11.73 -11.10
CA HIS A 57 10.86 -12.64 -11.77
C HIS A 57 10.00 -11.91 -12.80
N PRO A 58 10.53 -11.65 -14.01
CA PRO A 58 9.85 -10.88 -15.05
C PRO A 58 8.51 -11.49 -15.52
N ASP A 59 8.26 -12.78 -15.27
CA ASP A 59 7.11 -13.53 -15.82
C ASP A 59 5.80 -13.44 -15.01
N TYR A 60 5.74 -12.70 -13.90
CA TYR A 60 4.51 -12.63 -13.09
C TYR A 60 3.36 -11.83 -13.76
N ARG A 61 3.63 -11.13 -14.88
CA ARG A 61 2.64 -10.29 -15.58
C ARG A 61 1.61 -11.10 -16.37
N THR A 62 1.84 -12.39 -16.59
CA THR A 62 1.03 -13.25 -17.47
C THR A 62 -0.21 -13.86 -16.82
N GLN A 63 -0.49 -13.57 -15.54
CA GLN A 63 -1.64 -14.15 -14.81
C GLN A 63 -2.63 -13.13 -14.25
N GLN A 64 -2.67 -11.89 -14.75
CA GLN A 64 -3.88 -11.09 -14.54
C GLN A 64 -5.00 -11.63 -15.45
N PRO A 65 -6.11 -12.15 -14.90
CA PRO A 65 -7.23 -12.55 -15.74
C PRO A 65 -7.73 -11.29 -16.46
N LYS A 66 -7.78 -11.34 -17.80
CA LYS A 66 -8.57 -10.37 -18.56
C LYS A 66 -9.98 -10.42 -18.00
N SER A 67 -10.43 -9.34 -17.34
CA SER A 67 -11.84 -9.17 -17.05
C SER A 67 -12.57 -9.23 -18.38
N LYS A 68 -13.42 -10.25 -18.55
CA LYS A 68 -14.46 -10.28 -19.58
C LYS A 68 -15.47 -9.19 -19.30
#